data_AF-A0A2M7CY41-F1
#
_entry.id   AF-A0A2M7CY41-F1
#
_cell.length_a   1.000
_cell.length_b   1.000
_cell.length_c   1.000
_cell.angle_alpha   90.00
_cell.angle_beta   90.00
_cell.angle_gamma   90.00
#
_symmetry.space_group_name_H-M   'P 1'
#
loop_
_entity.id
_entity.type
_entity.pdbx_description
1 polymer ?
#
loop_
_entity_poly.entity_id
_entity_poly.type
_entity_poly.pdbx_seq_one_letter_code
_entity_poly.pdbx_strand_id
1 'polypeptide(L)'
;MIAPIDFIKEKYIEPNNITQDVLCASLNIGKKTISELYQHKRSFTIHTAKKFAQFFNIKAEFILMKQLEYDLANDKEDYSEIIPFDVIANEDKKLNSAKWLLATINNSISDPTMHYSIDDLYEIFNNINRSKQYHYAILTLFKEVEYSDVIKYCELFSVKKSNLKQLYTFYKDEFKKEEIAEYEWLLEEL
;
A
#
# COMPACT_ATOMS: atom_id res chain seq x y z
N MET A 1 -23.81 13.50 5.80
CA MET A 1 -24.71 12.35 5.54
C MET A 1 -25.85 12.36 6.55
N ILE A 2 -27.04 11.88 6.19
CA ILE A 2 -28.21 11.83 7.09
C ILE A 2 -28.18 10.51 7.87
N ALA A 3 -28.41 10.55 9.19
CA ALA A 3 -28.46 9.33 9.99
C ALA A 3 -29.64 8.43 9.56
N PRO A 4 -29.53 7.09 9.63
CA PRO A 4 -30.60 6.20 9.20
C PRO A 4 -31.92 6.45 9.93
N ILE A 5 -31.85 6.78 11.23
CA ILE A 5 -33.04 7.06 12.04
C ILE A 5 -33.77 8.31 11.59
N ASP A 6 -33.05 9.36 11.18
CA ASP A 6 -33.63 10.60 10.69
C ASP A 6 -34.29 10.38 9.33
N PHE A 7 -33.64 9.61 8.45
CA PHE A 7 -34.23 9.19 7.18
C PHE A 7 -35.52 8.41 7.40
N ILE A 8 -35.52 7.40 8.28
CA ILE A 8 -36.72 6.61 8.58
C ILE A 8 -37.80 7.50 9.21
N LYS A 9 -37.40 8.43 10.07
CA LYS A 9 -38.31 9.36 10.74
C LYS A 9 -39.05 10.24 9.74
N GLU A 10 -38.32 10.89 8.85
CA GLU A 10 -38.86 11.78 7.82
C GLU A 10 -39.71 11.03 6.79
N LYS A 11 -39.28 9.83 6.37
CA LYS A 11 -39.94 9.09 5.28
C LYS A 11 -41.10 8.20 5.71
N TYR A 12 -41.09 7.70 6.95
CA TYR A 12 -42.06 6.69 7.40
C TYR A 12 -42.75 7.03 8.71
N ILE A 13 -42.04 7.56 9.71
CA ILE A 13 -42.64 7.73 11.05
C ILE A 13 -43.51 8.98 11.13
N GLU A 14 -42.97 10.13 10.73
CA GLU A 14 -43.67 11.42 10.79
C GLU A 14 -44.89 11.46 9.85
N PRO A 15 -44.80 11.03 8.57
CA PRO A 15 -45.97 11.03 7.68
C PRO A 15 -47.12 10.14 8.15
N ASN A 16 -46.82 9.10 8.94
CA ASN A 16 -47.80 8.14 9.45
C ASN A 16 -48.16 8.37 10.93
N ASN A 17 -47.69 9.45 11.56
CA ASN A 17 -47.94 9.78 12.97
C ASN A 17 -47.60 8.64 13.95
N ILE A 18 -46.55 7.87 13.68
CA ILE A 18 -46.15 6.73 14.52
C ILE A 18 -45.42 7.27 15.76
N THR A 19 -45.95 6.98 16.96
CA THR A 19 -45.30 7.37 18.21
C THR A 19 -44.15 6.43 18.57
N GLN A 20 -43.22 6.89 19.42
CA GLN A 20 -42.15 6.02 19.91
C GLN A 20 -42.66 4.80 20.67
N ASP A 21 -43.77 4.92 21.41
CA ASP A 21 -44.33 3.80 22.17
C ASP A 21 -44.92 2.72 21.22
N VAL A 22 -45.58 3.15 20.13
CA VAL A 22 -46.02 2.24 19.06
C VAL A 22 -44.81 1.56 18.41
N LEU A 23 -43.78 2.33 18.07
CA LEU A 23 -42.55 1.79 17.47
C LEU A 23 -41.86 0.77 18.39
N CYS A 24 -41.78 1.04 19.69
CA CYS A 24 -41.22 0.12 20.68
C CYS A 24 -41.99 -1.20 20.72
N ALA A 25 -43.33 -1.11 20.78
CA ALA A 25 -44.20 -2.28 20.82
C ALA A 25 -44.11 -3.10 19.52
N SER A 26 -44.20 -2.45 18.36
CA SER A 26 -44.16 -3.11 17.05
C SER A 26 -42.83 -3.77 16.74
N LEU A 27 -41.72 -3.15 17.15
CA LEU A 27 -40.38 -3.70 16.92
C LEU A 27 -39.91 -4.65 18.02
N ASN A 28 -40.65 -4.73 19.13
CA ASN A 28 -40.20 -5.38 20.36
C ASN A 28 -38.79 -4.87 20.75
N ILE A 29 -38.62 -3.55 20.81
CA ILE A 29 -37.38 -2.86 21.18
C ILE A 29 -37.66 -1.96 22.39
N GLY A 30 -36.75 -1.95 23.37
CA GLY A 30 -36.90 -1.12 24.55
C GLY A 30 -36.85 0.38 24.24
N LYS A 31 -37.63 1.17 24.98
CA LYS A 31 -37.72 2.63 24.84
C LYS A 31 -36.36 3.35 24.89
N LYS A 32 -35.45 2.86 25.75
CA LYS A 32 -34.07 3.37 25.82
C LYS A 32 -33.34 3.25 24.48
N THR A 33 -33.43 2.09 23.83
CA THR A 33 -32.77 1.85 22.53
C THR A 33 -33.34 2.73 21.43
N ILE A 34 -34.67 2.87 21.34
CA ILE A 34 -35.30 3.78 20.38
C ILE A 34 -34.86 5.23 20.65
N SER A 35 -34.86 5.66 21.91
CA SER A 35 -34.42 7.01 22.29
C SER A 35 -32.95 7.27 21.94
N GLU A 36 -32.06 6.32 22.20
CA GLU A 36 -30.64 6.43 21.84
C GLU A 36 -30.40 6.49 20.33
N LEU A 37 -31.20 5.76 19.53
CA LEU A 37 -31.17 5.87 18.07
C LEU A 37 -31.55 7.29 17.65
N TYR A 38 -32.66 7.83 18.16
CA TYR A 38 -33.12 9.20 17.85
C TYR A 38 -32.12 10.29 18.28
N GLN A 39 -31.32 10.04 19.32
CA GLN A 39 -30.29 10.96 19.81
C GLN A 39 -28.92 10.74 19.17
N HIS A 40 -28.81 9.83 18.19
CA HIS A 40 -27.56 9.44 17.54
C HIS A 40 -26.48 8.92 18.51
N LYS A 41 -26.89 8.44 19.69
CA LYS A 41 -26.00 7.84 20.71
C LYS A 41 -25.78 6.34 20.50
N ARG A 42 -26.50 5.76 19.55
CA ARG A 42 -26.44 4.35 19.19
C ARG A 42 -26.59 4.21 17.68
N SER A 43 -25.75 3.38 17.08
CA SER A 43 -25.86 2.98 15.68
C SER A 43 -26.85 1.82 15.49
N PHE A 44 -27.42 1.70 14.30
CA PHE A 44 -28.18 0.52 13.91
C PHE A 44 -27.28 -0.72 13.90
N THR A 45 -27.63 -1.72 14.70
CA THR A 45 -27.07 -3.07 14.59
C THR A 45 -27.84 -3.88 13.55
N ILE A 46 -27.30 -5.03 13.13
CA ILE A 46 -27.99 -5.95 12.21
C ILE A 46 -29.38 -6.32 12.75
N HIS A 47 -29.50 -6.61 14.05
CA HIS A 47 -30.76 -7.01 14.67
C HIS A 47 -31.81 -5.88 14.63
N THR A 48 -31.40 -4.67 15.02
CA THR A 48 -32.27 -3.49 14.98
C THR A 48 -32.67 -3.16 13.54
N ALA A 49 -31.71 -3.19 12.60
CA ALA A 49 -31.98 -2.94 11.19
C ALA A 49 -32.99 -3.94 10.61
N LYS A 50 -32.85 -5.25 10.89
CA LYS A 50 -33.82 -6.27 10.43
C LYS A 50 -35.23 -6.03 10.97
N LYS A 51 -35.37 -5.61 12.23
CA LYS A 51 -36.69 -5.28 12.82
C LYS A 51 -37.33 -4.07 12.13
N PHE A 52 -36.58 -2.99 11.97
CA PHE A 52 -37.06 -1.81 11.25
C PHE A 52 -37.39 -2.12 9.79
N ALA A 53 -36.55 -2.90 9.12
CA ALA A 53 -36.74 -3.36 7.76
C ALA A 53 -38.05 -4.15 7.60
N GLN A 54 -38.29 -5.11 8.49
CA GLN A 54 -39.52 -5.90 8.50
C GLN A 54 -40.75 -5.03 8.76
N PHE A 55 -40.67 -4.07 9.68
CA PHE A 55 -41.80 -3.21 10.04
C PHE A 55 -42.16 -2.20 8.95
N PHE A 56 -41.17 -1.59 8.29
CA PHE A 56 -41.38 -0.61 7.22
C PHE A 56 -41.38 -1.20 5.82
N ASN A 57 -41.27 -2.53 5.69
CA ASN A 57 -41.17 -3.25 4.43
C ASN A 57 -40.06 -2.70 3.50
N ILE A 58 -38.87 -2.50 4.07
CA ILE A 58 -37.65 -2.11 3.36
C ILE A 58 -36.54 -3.12 3.58
N LYS A 59 -35.44 -3.00 2.84
CA LYS A 59 -34.27 -3.88 2.98
C LYS A 59 -33.43 -3.49 4.19
N ALA A 60 -32.97 -4.46 4.99
CA ALA A 60 -32.10 -4.20 6.14
C ALA A 60 -30.73 -3.66 5.71
N GLU A 61 -30.23 -4.14 4.55
CA GLU A 61 -29.01 -3.70 3.90
C GLU A 61 -29.03 -2.19 3.62
N PHE A 62 -30.19 -1.66 3.21
CA PHE A 62 -30.33 -0.23 2.96
C PHE A 62 -30.15 0.61 4.23
N ILE A 63 -30.73 0.17 5.36
CA ILE A 63 -30.55 0.85 6.66
C ILE A 63 -29.09 0.79 7.10
N LEU A 64 -28.46 -0.38 6.97
CA LEU A 64 -27.06 -0.58 7.36
C LEU A 64 -26.07 0.19 6.47
N MET A 65 -26.35 0.29 5.17
CA MET A 65 -25.52 1.10 4.26
C MET A 65 -25.58 2.58 4.66
N LYS A 66 -26.77 3.10 4.97
CA LYS A 66 -26.91 4.46 5.51
C LYS A 66 -26.19 4.65 6.84
N GLN A 67 -26.17 3.61 7.68
CA GLN A 67 -25.46 3.67 8.95
C GLN A 67 -23.95 3.79 8.70
N LEU A 68 -23.41 2.96 7.80
CA LEU A 68 -22.01 3.00 7.40
C LEU A 68 -21.64 4.38 6.81
N GLU A 69 -22.46 4.89 5.88
CA GLU A 69 -22.28 6.22 5.29
C GLU A 69 -22.26 7.34 6.35
N TYR A 70 -23.16 7.26 7.32
CA TYR A 70 -23.24 8.24 8.42
C TYR A 70 -22.04 8.13 9.36
N ASP A 71 -21.64 6.91 9.73
CA ASP A 71 -20.52 6.69 10.64
C ASP A 71 -19.20 7.15 10.01
N LEU A 72 -18.94 6.78 8.74
CA LEU A 72 -17.77 7.25 8.00
C LEU A 72 -17.72 8.78 7.85
N ALA A 73 -18.87 9.43 7.65
CA ALA A 73 -18.93 10.88 7.50
C ALA A 73 -18.71 11.65 8.82
N ASN A 74 -18.92 10.99 9.97
CA ASN A 74 -18.73 11.60 11.29
C ASN A 74 -17.44 11.17 11.97
N ASP A 75 -16.72 10.24 11.36
CA ASP A 75 -15.41 9.81 11.82
C ASP A 75 -14.41 10.97 11.73
N LYS A 76 -13.73 11.21 12.85
CA LYS A 76 -12.75 12.29 13.02
C LYS A 76 -11.40 11.75 13.47
N GLU A 77 -11.27 10.43 13.54
CA GLU A 77 -10.02 9.78 13.88
C GLU A 77 -8.98 10.07 12.79
N ASP A 78 -7.72 10.16 13.21
CA ASP A 78 -6.60 10.28 12.30
C ASP A 78 -6.01 8.88 12.04
N TYR A 79 -5.98 8.48 10.78
CA TYR A 79 -5.45 7.20 10.32
C TYR A 79 -4.11 7.35 9.58
N SER A 80 -3.48 8.53 9.62
CA SER A 80 -2.23 8.84 8.91
C SER A 80 -1.04 7.98 9.33
N GLU A 81 -1.04 7.42 10.54
CA GLU A 81 0.02 6.54 11.04
C GLU A 81 0.00 5.14 10.40
N ILE A 82 -1.10 4.78 9.72
CA ILE A 82 -1.25 3.45 9.11
C ILE A 82 -0.42 3.39 7.82
N ILE A 83 0.58 2.51 7.82
CA ILE A 83 1.40 2.24 6.64
C ILE A 83 0.59 1.39 5.64
N PRO A 84 0.46 1.83 4.37
CA PRO A 84 -0.21 1.04 3.34
C PRO A 84 0.48 -0.31 3.07
N PHE A 85 -0.32 -1.34 2.78
CA PHE A 85 0.18 -2.70 2.54
C PHE A 85 1.17 -2.77 1.37
N ASP A 86 0.92 -2.02 0.30
CA ASP A 86 1.79 -1.97 -0.88
C ASP A 86 3.17 -1.38 -0.56
N VAL A 87 3.26 -0.45 0.39
CA VAL A 87 4.54 0.08 0.87
C VAL A 87 5.33 -1.04 1.55
N ILE A 88 4.72 -1.76 2.49
CA ILE A 88 5.35 -2.88 3.21
C ILE A 88 5.78 -3.98 2.23
N ALA A 89 4.87 -4.37 1.33
CA ALA A 89 5.15 -5.44 0.36
C ALA A 89 6.27 -5.06 -0.63
N ASN A 90 6.42 -3.78 -0.95
CA ASN A 90 7.50 -3.30 -1.82
C ASN A 90 8.84 -3.20 -1.10
N GLU A 91 8.88 -2.86 0.19
CA GLU A 91 10.11 -2.87 0.99
C GLU A 91 10.74 -4.27 1.05
N ASP A 92 9.95 -5.31 1.29
CA ASP A 92 10.44 -6.70 1.27
C ASP A 92 11.00 -7.11 -0.10
N LYS A 93 10.34 -6.68 -1.19
CA LYS A 93 10.82 -6.94 -2.55
C LYS A 93 12.13 -6.21 -2.84
N LYS A 94 12.24 -4.94 -2.46
CA LYS A 94 13.49 -4.16 -2.56
C LYS A 94 14.61 -4.84 -1.79
N LEU A 95 14.35 -5.21 -0.53
CA LEU A 95 15.31 -5.88 0.33
C LEU A 95 15.78 -7.21 -0.28
N ASN A 96 14.85 -8.03 -0.77
CA ASN A 96 15.18 -9.32 -1.37
C ASN A 96 15.95 -9.17 -2.69
N SER A 97 15.59 -8.21 -3.54
CA SER A 97 16.32 -7.90 -4.76
C SER A 97 17.76 -7.45 -4.45
N ALA A 98 17.94 -6.52 -3.50
CA ALA A 98 19.26 -6.08 -3.07
C ALA A 98 20.10 -7.22 -2.48
N LYS A 99 19.51 -8.04 -1.60
CA LYS A 99 20.17 -9.22 -1.02
C LYS A 99 20.62 -10.22 -2.08
N TRP A 100 19.82 -10.42 -3.14
CA TRP A 100 20.17 -11.34 -4.22
C TRP A 100 21.39 -10.85 -5.01
N LEU A 101 21.42 -9.57 -5.37
CA LEU A 101 22.60 -8.94 -6.00
C LEU A 101 23.84 -9.05 -5.11
N LEU A 102 23.70 -8.69 -3.82
CA LEU A 102 24.79 -8.75 -2.86
C LEU A 102 25.27 -10.17 -2.59
N ALA A 103 24.39 -11.17 -2.62
CA ALA A 103 24.80 -12.56 -2.49
C ALA A 103 25.77 -12.95 -3.60
N THR A 104 25.45 -12.64 -4.86
CA THR A 104 26.33 -12.92 -6.00
C THR A 104 27.65 -12.15 -5.90
N ILE A 105 27.59 -10.86 -5.54
CA ILE A 105 28.79 -10.01 -5.43
C ILE A 105 29.70 -10.45 -4.27
N ASN A 106 29.15 -10.67 -3.07
CA ASN A 106 29.91 -10.96 -1.86
C ASN A 106 30.37 -12.41 -1.76
N ASN A 107 29.68 -13.37 -2.41
CA ASN A 107 30.08 -14.78 -2.39
C ASN A 107 31.48 -15.01 -2.98
N SER A 108 31.91 -14.13 -3.89
CA SER A 108 33.22 -14.19 -4.51
C SER A 108 34.30 -13.45 -3.68
N ILE A 109 33.95 -12.92 -2.49
CA ILE A 109 34.84 -12.22 -1.54
C ILE A 109 35.02 -13.07 -0.28
N SER A 110 36.23 -13.60 -0.10
CA SER A 110 36.54 -14.47 1.05
C SER A 110 36.59 -13.75 2.40
N ASP A 111 36.92 -12.45 2.42
CA ASP A 111 37.00 -11.64 3.64
C ASP A 111 35.66 -10.96 3.95
N PRO A 112 34.94 -11.34 5.02
CA PRO A 112 33.64 -10.75 5.37
C PRO A 112 33.71 -9.26 5.68
N THR A 113 34.88 -8.74 6.07
CA THR A 113 35.04 -7.30 6.37
C THR A 113 35.02 -6.44 5.10
N MET A 114 35.17 -7.06 3.93
CA MET A 114 35.10 -6.41 2.62
C MET A 114 33.75 -6.59 1.93
N HIS A 115 32.74 -7.16 2.60
CA HIS A 115 31.42 -7.37 2.01
C HIS A 115 30.68 -6.04 1.81
N TYR A 116 30.07 -5.89 0.65
CA TYR A 116 29.26 -4.73 0.32
C TYR A 116 27.90 -4.81 1.01
N SER A 117 27.41 -3.65 1.43
CA SER A 117 26.09 -3.44 2.03
C SER A 117 25.03 -3.01 0.99
N ILE A 118 23.77 -2.91 1.42
CA ILE A 118 22.69 -2.36 0.57
C ILE A 118 22.95 -0.89 0.26
N ASP A 119 23.52 -0.15 1.19
CA ASP A 119 23.91 1.25 1.00
C ASP A 119 25.01 1.37 -0.06
N ASP A 120 26.01 0.48 -0.02
CA ASP A 120 27.04 0.41 -1.07
C ASP A 120 26.44 0.11 -2.45
N LEU A 121 25.46 -0.79 -2.51
CA LEU A 121 24.75 -1.08 -3.76
C LEU A 121 23.99 0.16 -4.26
N TYR A 122 23.32 0.90 -3.37
CA TYR A 122 22.65 2.15 -3.72
C TYR A 122 23.64 3.19 -4.25
N GLU A 123 24.82 3.34 -3.62
CA GLU A 123 25.91 4.20 -4.07
C GLU A 123 26.40 3.80 -5.48
N ILE A 124 26.62 2.50 -5.70
CA ILE A 124 27.02 1.94 -7.01
C ILE A 124 25.98 2.27 -8.09
N PHE A 125 24.68 2.18 -7.82
CA PHE A 125 23.68 2.47 -8.85
C PHE A 125 23.39 3.96 -9.03
N ASN A 126 23.54 4.81 -8.02
CA ASN A 126 23.05 6.19 -8.07
C ASN A 126 24.10 7.30 -8.03
N ASN A 127 25.29 7.06 -7.49
CA ASN A 127 26.29 8.11 -7.30
C ASN A 127 27.44 8.03 -8.30
N ILE A 128 27.75 9.16 -8.95
CA ILE A 128 28.79 9.27 -9.99
C ILE A 128 30.19 8.95 -9.44
N ASN A 129 30.39 9.04 -8.12
CA ASN A 129 31.68 8.79 -7.49
C ASN A 129 32.04 7.30 -7.52
N ARG A 130 32.69 6.86 -8.60
CA ARG A 130 33.16 5.48 -8.80
C ARG A 130 34.48 5.26 -8.06
N SER A 131 34.41 5.29 -6.73
CA SER A 131 35.57 5.01 -5.87
C SER A 131 36.15 3.63 -6.18
N LYS A 132 37.49 3.51 -6.09
CA LYS A 132 38.22 2.24 -6.30
C LYS A 132 37.67 1.09 -5.47
N GLN A 133 37.09 1.38 -4.30
CA GLN A 133 36.49 0.38 -3.42
C GLN A 133 35.31 -0.37 -4.08
N TYR A 134 34.63 0.23 -5.06
CA TYR A 134 33.48 -0.37 -5.75
C TYR A 134 33.84 -1.09 -7.05
N HIS A 135 35.10 -1.01 -7.50
CA HIS A 135 35.50 -1.58 -8.79
C HIS A 135 35.22 -3.08 -8.88
N TYR A 136 35.47 -3.82 -7.80
CA TYR A 136 35.18 -5.24 -7.76
C TYR A 136 33.67 -5.51 -7.88
N ALA A 137 32.84 -4.83 -7.07
CA ALA A 137 31.39 -4.96 -7.16
C ALA A 137 30.86 -4.65 -8.56
N ILE A 138 31.33 -3.57 -9.19
CA ILE A 138 30.92 -3.18 -10.54
C ILE A 138 31.33 -4.24 -11.58
N LEU A 139 32.56 -4.78 -11.46
CA LEU A 139 33.03 -5.83 -12.36
C LEU A 139 32.16 -7.09 -12.24
N THR A 140 31.89 -7.53 -11.01
CA THR A 140 31.07 -8.72 -10.71
C THR A 140 29.60 -8.49 -11.09
N LEU A 141 29.07 -7.28 -10.90
CA LEU A 141 27.69 -6.91 -11.24
C LEU A 141 27.38 -7.19 -12.72
N PHE A 142 28.23 -6.78 -13.65
CA PHE A 142 27.96 -6.98 -15.08
C PHE A 142 28.44 -8.33 -15.61
N LYS A 143 29.31 -9.03 -14.87
CA LYS A 143 29.90 -10.30 -15.32
C LYS A 143 29.16 -11.54 -14.78
N GLU A 144 28.68 -11.48 -13.55
CA GLU A 144 28.21 -12.65 -12.80
C GLU A 144 26.76 -12.53 -12.30
N VAL A 145 26.20 -11.32 -12.23
CA VAL A 145 24.79 -11.12 -11.88
C VAL A 145 23.92 -11.21 -13.13
N GLU A 146 22.83 -11.98 -13.03
CA GLU A 146 21.83 -12.08 -14.10
C GLU A 146 21.22 -10.72 -14.44
N TYR A 147 21.12 -10.43 -15.74
CA TYR A 147 20.56 -9.18 -16.26
C TYR A 147 19.16 -8.88 -15.69
N SER A 148 18.30 -9.90 -15.62
CA SER A 148 16.93 -9.75 -15.10
C SER A 148 16.89 -9.24 -13.66
N ASP A 149 17.84 -9.63 -12.84
CA ASP A 149 17.89 -9.21 -11.43
C ASP A 149 18.45 -7.81 -11.27
N VAL A 150 19.40 -7.40 -12.13
CA VAL A 150 19.88 -6.02 -12.21
C VAL A 150 18.73 -5.09 -12.61
N ILE A 151 17.96 -5.43 -13.66
CA ILE A 151 16.81 -4.62 -14.09
C ILE A 151 15.73 -4.57 -13.02
N LYS A 152 15.41 -5.71 -12.39
CA LYS A 152 14.45 -5.78 -11.28
C LYS A 152 14.88 -4.89 -10.11
N TYR A 153 16.18 -4.87 -9.78
CA TYR A 153 16.70 -3.94 -8.78
C TYR A 153 16.49 -2.49 -9.22
N CYS A 154 16.85 -2.14 -10.46
CA CYS A 154 16.65 -0.79 -10.98
C CYS A 154 15.19 -0.34 -10.95
N GLU A 155 14.25 -1.21 -11.30
CA GLU A 155 12.80 -0.95 -11.25
C GLU A 155 12.32 -0.73 -9.80
N LEU A 156 12.69 -1.61 -8.88
CA LEU A 156 12.25 -1.54 -7.48
C LEU A 156 12.86 -0.34 -6.72
N PHE A 157 14.10 0.04 -7.05
CA PHE A 157 14.80 1.17 -6.44
C PHE A 157 14.65 2.48 -7.23
N SER A 158 13.86 2.48 -8.31
CA SER A 158 13.65 3.64 -9.19
C SER A 158 14.97 4.24 -9.70
N VAL A 159 15.95 3.39 -10.03
CA VAL A 159 17.23 3.82 -10.58
C VAL A 159 17.01 4.41 -11.97
N LYS A 160 17.48 5.63 -12.20
CA LYS A 160 17.32 6.31 -13.49
C LYS A 160 18.08 5.57 -14.60
N LYS A 161 17.51 5.47 -15.80
CA LYS A 161 18.19 4.93 -17.00
C LYS A 161 19.56 5.60 -17.22
N SER A 162 19.65 6.91 -17.00
CA SER A 162 20.92 7.66 -17.09
C SER A 162 22.00 7.14 -16.15
N ASN A 163 21.63 6.76 -14.93
CA ASN A 163 22.56 6.28 -13.92
C ASN A 163 23.07 4.88 -14.27
N LEU A 164 22.17 3.99 -14.71
CA LEU A 164 22.54 2.66 -15.20
C LEU A 164 23.41 2.74 -16.45
N LYS A 165 23.09 3.65 -17.39
CA LYS A 165 23.93 3.93 -18.57
C LYS A 165 25.33 4.35 -18.16
N GLN A 166 25.46 5.33 -17.26
CA GLN A 166 26.76 5.78 -16.76
C GLN A 166 27.55 4.68 -16.06
N LEU A 167 26.88 3.85 -15.26
CA LEU A 167 27.49 2.71 -14.58
C LEU A 167 28.02 1.69 -15.58
N TYR A 168 27.26 1.37 -16.63
CA TYR A 168 27.65 0.45 -17.68
C TYR A 168 28.78 1.00 -18.56
N THR A 169 28.72 2.28 -18.94
CA THR A 169 29.80 2.95 -19.67
C THR A 169 31.10 2.92 -18.86
N PHE A 170 31.04 3.21 -17.56
CA PHE A 170 32.20 3.11 -16.67
C PHE A 170 32.78 1.68 -16.64
N TYR A 171 31.92 0.65 -16.55
CA TYR A 171 32.36 -0.74 -16.59
C TYR A 171 33.13 -1.08 -17.88
N LYS A 172 32.62 -0.63 -19.03
CA LYS A 172 33.29 -0.85 -20.33
C LYS A 172 34.65 -0.16 -20.39
N ASP A 173 34.69 1.12 -20.04
CA ASP A 173 35.85 1.99 -20.25
C ASP A 173 36.99 1.66 -19.27
N GLU A 174 36.68 1.51 -17.97
CA GLU A 174 37.68 1.27 -16.93
C GLU A 174 38.26 -0.15 -17.01
N PHE A 175 37.43 -1.16 -17.28
CA PHE A 175 37.85 -2.56 -17.30
C PHE A 175 38.16 -3.10 -18.70
N LYS A 176 38.06 -2.26 -19.74
CA LYS A 176 38.31 -2.61 -21.16
C LYS A 176 37.54 -3.87 -21.59
N LYS A 177 36.23 -3.89 -21.33
CA LYS A 177 35.34 -5.03 -21.62
C LYS A 177 34.56 -4.84 -22.92
N GLU A 178 34.25 -5.97 -23.56
CA GLU A 178 33.39 -6.01 -24.73
C GLU A 178 31.94 -5.66 -24.38
N GLU A 179 31.16 -5.31 -25.40
CA GLU A 179 29.73 -5.03 -25.24
C GLU A 179 28.97 -6.30 -24.82
N ILE A 180 27.99 -6.08 -23.95
CA ILE A 180 27.09 -7.12 -23.46
C ILE A 180 25.76 -6.83 -24.15
N ALA A 181 25.30 -7.77 -24.98
CA ALA A 181 24.13 -7.59 -25.85
C ALA A 181 22.90 -7.08 -25.08
N GLU A 182 22.70 -7.58 -23.86
CA GLU A 182 21.59 -7.23 -22.97
C GLU A 182 21.60 -5.76 -22.52
N TYR A 183 22.73 -5.06 -22.58
CA TYR A 183 22.89 -3.67 -22.16
C TYR A 183 23.08 -2.68 -23.32
N GLU A 184 23.10 -3.13 -24.58
CA GLU A 184 23.33 -2.26 -25.76
C GLU A 184 22.30 -1.13 -25.88
N TRP A 185 21.03 -1.39 -25.52
CA TRP A 185 19.93 -0.41 -25.51
C TRP A 185 20.14 0.79 -24.56
N LEU A 186 21.10 0.70 -23.63
CA LEU A 186 21.52 1.84 -22.81
C LEU A 186 22.35 2.84 -23.62
N LEU A 187 23.12 2.35 -24.59
CA LEU A 187 24.07 3.15 -25.38
C LEU A 187 23.38 3.87 -26.54
N GLU A 188 22.30 3.30 -27.08
CA GLU A 188 21.45 3.94 -28.09
C GLU A 188 20.98 5.34 -27.63
N GLU A 189 21.15 6.34 -28.50
CA GLU A 189 20.59 7.68 -28.31
C GLU A 189 19.07 7.62 -28.55
N LEU A 190 18.29 8.19 -27.61
CA LEU A 190 16.88 8.49 -27.78
C LEU A 190 16.73 9.84 -28.49
#